data_AF-A0A3D3I407-F1
#
_entry.id   AF-A0A3D3I407-F1
#
_cell.length_a   1.000
_cell.length_b   1.000
_cell.length_c   1.000
_cell.angle_alpha   90.00
_cell.angle_beta   90.00
_cell.angle_gamma   90.00
#
_symmetry.space_group_name_H-M   'P 1'
#
loop_
_entity.id
_entity.type
_entity.pdbx_description
1 polymer ?
#
loop_
_entity_poly.entity_id
_entity_poly.type
_entity_poly.pdbx_seq_one_letter_code
_entity_poly.pdbx_strand_id
1 'polypeptide(L)'
;MGTKRVACFLGLILPFAFLAYVGIRGRLAESDYQVVEYGNLNAERLYAYGPYIKAAQMLALRPASQVSDAQLTQLAQEWVDAYADGELEDVLPARLSDIGETGPKQEILRARAVIVRRIESRMIDATRREDYEAAAHWSVLMMRLGEVGKYSDFVHMGESGLYQISAMRVAEDIAPHLSESQRTDLWEAVQDSKGSQDSLRRLWSHMELLGAHELRERDGDWRPVIAQAKTRAHKDVTTSISKWAYIAFVPHKKMDLYTQVNLSLITYDRCQTQIKKSEKALLGEQENVAHVVAQGKPLNS
;
A
#
# COMPACT_ATOMS: atom_id res chain seq x y z
N MET A 1 -0.66 61.44 -22.10
CA MET A 1 0.28 60.31 -21.92
C MET A 1 -0.08 59.23 -22.93
N GLY A 2 0.86 58.83 -23.79
CA GLY A 2 0.57 58.00 -24.95
C GLY A 2 0.19 56.56 -24.61
N THR A 3 -0.79 56.02 -25.34
CA THR A 3 -1.31 54.64 -25.28
C THR A 3 -0.24 53.57 -25.23
N LYS A 4 0.94 53.81 -25.84
CA LYS A 4 2.11 52.92 -25.78
C LYS A 4 2.69 52.72 -24.37
N ARG A 5 2.71 53.76 -23.53
CA ARG A 5 3.21 53.65 -22.15
C ARG A 5 2.26 52.85 -21.26
N VAL A 6 0.95 52.99 -21.50
CA VAL A 6 -0.08 52.20 -20.81
C VAL A 6 0.02 50.73 -21.21
N ALA A 7 0.23 50.43 -22.49
CA ALA A 7 0.41 49.06 -22.98
C ALA A 7 1.65 48.38 -22.39
N CYS A 8 2.81 49.07 -22.34
CA CYS A 8 4.01 48.51 -21.71
C CYS A 8 3.83 48.29 -20.20
N PHE A 9 3.17 49.22 -19.51
CA PHE A 9 2.92 49.10 -18.08
C PHE A 9 1.96 47.93 -17.76
N LEU A 10 0.91 47.77 -18.57
CA LEU A 10 0.00 46.62 -18.47
C LEU A 10 0.71 45.30 -18.79
N GLY A 11 1.52 45.25 -19.85
CA GLY A 11 2.29 44.04 -20.20
C GLY A 11 3.28 43.61 -19.13
N LEU A 12 3.79 44.55 -18.33
CA LEU A 12 4.71 44.27 -17.23
C LEU A 12 3.98 43.80 -15.97
N ILE A 13 2.80 44.35 -15.67
CA ILE A 13 2.05 44.04 -14.44
C ILE A 13 1.14 42.82 -14.57
N LEU A 14 0.55 42.57 -15.74
CA LEU A 14 -0.41 41.48 -15.94
C LEU A 14 0.12 40.11 -15.51
N PRO A 15 1.37 39.71 -15.81
CA PRO A 15 1.89 38.41 -15.39
C PRO A 15 1.94 38.26 -13.86
N PHE A 16 2.34 39.31 -13.14
CA PHE A 16 2.39 39.29 -11.67
C PHE A 16 0.99 39.33 -11.07
N ALA A 17 0.09 40.12 -11.62
CA ALA A 17 -1.31 40.15 -11.20
C ALA A 17 -2.00 38.80 -11.47
N PHE A 18 -1.69 38.14 -12.58
CA PHE A 18 -2.18 36.81 -12.90
C PHE A 18 -1.61 35.75 -11.95
N LEU A 19 -0.31 35.77 -11.65
CA LEU A 19 0.31 34.87 -10.66
C LEU A 19 -0.25 35.09 -9.25
N ALA A 20 -0.46 36.34 -8.84
CA ALA A 20 -1.09 36.67 -7.57
C ALA A 20 -2.54 36.18 -7.54
N TYR A 21 -3.30 36.38 -8.62
CA TYR A 21 -4.66 35.85 -8.75
C TYR A 21 -4.70 34.33 -8.70
N VAL A 22 -3.80 33.63 -9.39
CA VAL A 22 -3.67 32.16 -9.33
C VAL A 22 -3.29 31.70 -7.92
N GLY A 23 -2.35 32.39 -7.24
CA GLY A 23 -1.97 32.05 -5.86
C GLY A 23 -3.07 32.30 -4.84
N ILE A 24 -3.81 33.41 -4.99
CA ILE A 24 -4.99 33.73 -4.16
C ILE A 24 -6.11 32.74 -4.45
N ARG A 25 -6.45 32.48 -5.73
CA ARG A 25 -7.44 31.47 -6.11
C ARG A 25 -7.02 30.08 -5.68
N GLY A 26 -5.75 29.71 -5.72
CA GLY A 26 -5.27 28.40 -5.26
C GLY A 26 -5.35 28.24 -3.75
N ARG A 27 -5.30 29.34 -2.97
CA ARG A 27 -5.49 29.33 -1.51
C ARG A 27 -6.94 29.51 -1.07
N LEU A 28 -7.75 30.23 -1.86
CA LEU A 28 -9.17 30.52 -1.57
C LEU A 28 -10.12 29.55 -2.25
N ALA A 29 -9.68 28.86 -3.30
CA ALA A 29 -10.33 27.62 -3.70
C ALA A 29 -10.02 26.64 -2.57
N GLU A 30 -10.92 26.58 -1.60
CA GLU A 30 -11.35 25.30 -1.09
C GLU A 30 -11.68 24.48 -2.35
N SER A 31 -10.71 23.70 -2.82
CA SER A 31 -11.08 22.49 -3.54
C SER A 31 -12.05 21.84 -2.59
N ASP A 32 -13.34 21.80 -2.92
CA ASP A 32 -14.28 20.97 -2.20
C ASP A 32 -13.58 19.62 -2.07
N TYR A 33 -13.05 19.35 -0.88
CA TYR A 33 -12.68 18.00 -0.53
C TYR A 33 -14.04 17.35 -0.53
N GLN A 34 -14.42 16.73 -1.65
CA GLN A 34 -15.78 16.28 -1.85
C GLN A 34 -16.03 15.11 -0.90
N VAL A 35 -16.35 15.44 0.35
CA VAL A 35 -16.91 14.53 1.36
C VAL A 35 -18.13 13.81 0.74
N VAL A 36 -18.81 14.48 -0.20
CA VAL A 36 -19.92 13.93 -0.98
C VAL A 36 -19.58 12.63 -1.72
N GLU A 37 -18.33 12.45 -2.20
CA GLU A 37 -17.96 11.23 -2.94
C GLU A 37 -17.69 10.04 -2.02
N TYR A 38 -17.01 10.26 -0.89
CA TYR A 38 -16.59 9.18 0.00
C TYR A 38 -17.64 8.80 1.05
N GLY A 39 -18.62 9.67 1.30
CA GLY A 39 -19.52 9.54 2.45
C GLY A 39 -18.78 9.78 3.77
N ASN A 40 -19.53 9.99 4.85
CA ASN A 40 -18.97 10.42 6.13
C ASN A 40 -17.94 9.41 6.69
N LEU A 41 -18.23 8.11 6.59
CA LEU A 41 -17.37 7.07 7.15
C LEU A 41 -15.98 7.01 6.48
N ASN A 42 -15.91 7.00 5.14
CA ASN A 42 -14.60 6.98 4.48
C ASN A 42 -13.88 8.33 4.61
N ALA A 43 -14.61 9.44 4.70
CA ALA A 43 -14.00 10.74 5.00
C ALA A 43 -13.35 10.74 6.39
N GLU A 44 -14.03 10.23 7.41
CA GLU A 44 -13.48 10.07 8.77
C GLU A 44 -12.20 9.20 8.75
N ARG A 45 -12.24 8.06 8.07
CA ARG A 45 -11.05 7.20 7.89
C ARG A 45 -9.91 7.93 7.19
N LEU A 46 -10.19 8.68 6.13
CA LEU A 46 -9.17 9.49 5.43
C LEU A 46 -8.55 10.53 6.36
N TYR A 47 -9.37 11.24 7.14
CA TYR A 47 -8.90 12.27 8.06
C TYR A 47 -8.06 11.70 9.21
N ALA A 48 -8.34 10.46 9.65
CA ALA A 48 -7.55 9.78 10.68
C ALA A 48 -6.07 9.64 10.28
N TYR A 49 -5.77 9.48 8.99
CA TYR A 49 -4.38 9.43 8.49
C TYR A 49 -3.64 10.78 8.56
N GLY A 50 -4.33 11.91 8.75
CA GLY A 50 -3.75 13.25 8.66
C GLY A 50 -2.50 13.48 9.53
N PRO A 51 -2.53 13.19 10.85
CA PRO A 51 -1.36 13.33 11.72
C PRO A 51 -0.17 12.47 11.27
N TYR A 52 -0.44 11.23 10.86
CA TYR A 52 0.53 10.23 10.42
C TYR A 52 1.21 10.63 9.10
N ILE A 53 0.42 11.10 8.13
CA ILE A 53 0.92 11.65 6.87
C ILE A 53 1.84 12.84 7.14
N LYS A 54 1.41 13.77 8.00
CA LYS A 54 2.20 14.95 8.34
C LYS A 54 3.54 14.56 8.95
N ALA A 55 3.57 13.60 9.88
CA ALA A 55 4.81 13.12 10.48
C ALA A 55 5.76 12.49 9.44
N ALA A 56 5.24 11.68 8.51
CA ALA A 56 6.01 11.11 7.41
C ALA A 56 6.55 12.18 6.44
N GLN A 57 5.75 13.20 6.13
CA GLN A 57 6.19 14.33 5.29
C GLN A 57 7.29 15.14 5.96
N MET A 58 7.19 15.38 7.28
CA MET A 58 8.26 16.04 8.04
C MET A 58 9.55 15.21 8.03
N LEU A 59 9.46 13.89 8.05
CA LEU A 59 10.60 13.00 7.84
C LEU A 59 11.20 13.14 6.43
N ALA A 60 10.36 13.24 5.41
CA ALA A 60 10.78 13.37 4.01
C ALA A 60 11.61 14.63 3.74
N LEU A 61 11.36 15.72 4.47
CA LEU A 61 12.11 16.97 4.38
C LEU A 61 13.53 16.88 4.94
N ARG A 62 13.85 15.84 5.71
CA ARG A 62 15.16 15.66 6.35
C ARG A 62 16.07 14.74 5.52
N PRO A 63 17.36 15.06 5.37
CA PRO A 63 18.35 14.15 4.81
C PRO A 63 18.38 12.81 5.56
N ALA A 64 18.62 11.72 4.83
CA ALA A 64 18.65 10.35 5.38
C ALA A 64 19.63 10.17 6.55
N SER A 65 20.75 10.88 6.49
CA SER A 65 21.81 10.86 7.51
C SER A 65 21.42 11.53 8.82
N GLN A 66 20.38 12.36 8.82
CA GLN A 66 19.91 13.08 10.00
C GLN A 66 18.77 12.38 10.72
N VAL A 67 18.21 11.31 10.14
CA VAL A 67 17.12 10.52 10.74
C VAL A 67 17.75 9.36 11.52
N SER A 68 17.60 9.41 12.84
CA SER A 68 18.04 8.32 13.72
C SER A 68 17.12 7.11 13.60
N ASP A 69 17.66 5.93 13.86
CA ASP A 69 16.92 4.67 13.83
C ASP A 69 15.74 4.67 14.81
N ALA A 70 15.92 5.19 16.02
CA ALA A 70 14.84 5.33 17.01
C ALA A 70 13.65 6.16 16.50
N GLN A 71 13.93 7.30 15.84
CA GLN A 71 12.87 8.14 15.23
C GLN A 71 12.12 7.41 14.12
N LEU A 72 12.83 6.65 13.28
CA LEU A 72 12.20 5.90 12.19
C LEU A 72 11.38 4.73 12.72
N THR A 73 11.89 4.00 13.72
CA THR A 73 11.17 2.92 14.41
C THR A 73 9.92 3.45 15.07
N GLN A 74 10.00 4.54 15.83
CA GLN A 74 8.85 5.14 16.49
C GLN A 74 7.77 5.52 15.47
N LEU A 75 8.13 6.24 14.40
CA LEU A 75 7.17 6.65 13.38
C LEU A 75 6.51 5.45 12.68
N ALA A 76 7.28 4.42 12.36
CA ALA A 76 6.71 3.21 11.74
C ALA A 76 5.78 2.47 12.70
N GLN A 77 6.16 2.37 13.98
CA GLN A 77 5.38 1.72 15.01
C GLN A 77 4.08 2.46 15.29
N GLU A 78 4.08 3.80 15.31
CA GLU A 78 2.87 4.62 15.45
C GLU A 78 1.82 4.28 14.37
N TRP A 79 2.23 4.07 13.12
CA TRP A 79 1.31 3.64 12.06
C TRP A 79 0.77 2.22 12.28
N VAL A 80 1.64 1.31 12.73
CA VAL A 80 1.30 -0.10 12.97
C VAL A 80 0.33 -0.22 14.14
N ASP A 81 0.62 0.44 15.25
CA ASP A 81 -0.20 0.44 16.47
C ASP A 81 -1.56 1.08 16.20
N ALA A 82 -1.59 2.24 15.56
CA ALA A 82 -2.85 2.92 15.23
C ALA A 82 -3.74 2.08 14.30
N TYR A 83 -3.16 1.29 13.40
CA TYR A 83 -3.92 0.35 12.57
C TYR A 83 -4.39 -0.88 13.36
N ALA A 84 -3.55 -1.43 14.23
CA ALA A 84 -3.91 -2.56 15.09
C ALA A 84 -5.03 -2.21 16.08
N ASP A 85 -5.02 -0.98 16.59
CA ASP A 85 -6.03 -0.45 17.52
C ASP A 85 -7.33 0.01 16.81
N GLY A 86 -7.36 -0.01 15.47
CA GLY A 86 -8.50 0.39 14.66
C GLY A 86 -8.69 1.91 14.54
N GLU A 87 -7.72 2.72 14.96
CA GLU A 87 -7.70 4.16 14.70
C GLU A 87 -7.50 4.43 13.20
N LEU A 88 -6.62 3.66 12.56
CA LEU A 88 -6.46 3.65 11.11
C LEU A 88 -7.18 2.43 10.53
N GLU A 89 -7.99 2.66 9.50
CA GLU A 89 -8.71 1.60 8.79
C GLU A 89 -8.49 1.72 7.27
N ASP A 90 -8.69 0.60 6.56
CA ASP A 90 -8.68 0.60 5.09
C ASP A 90 -9.69 1.62 4.52
N VAL A 91 -9.22 2.47 3.61
CA VAL A 91 -10.05 3.47 2.92
C VAL A 91 -10.50 2.90 1.58
N LEU A 92 -11.69 2.31 1.56
CA LEU A 92 -12.27 1.74 0.34
C LEU A 92 -12.55 2.82 -0.72
N PRO A 93 -12.43 2.49 -2.01
CA PRO A 93 -12.61 3.46 -3.07
C PRO A 93 -14.04 3.99 -3.14
N ALA A 94 -14.22 5.27 -3.44
CA ALA A 94 -15.55 5.85 -3.67
C ALA A 94 -16.08 5.55 -5.09
N ARG A 95 -15.17 5.38 -6.05
CA ARG A 95 -15.45 5.14 -7.48
C ARG A 95 -14.41 4.19 -8.07
N LEU A 96 -14.68 3.61 -9.24
CA LEU A 96 -13.68 2.79 -9.94
C LEU A 96 -12.45 3.61 -10.37
N SER A 97 -12.62 4.92 -10.57
CA SER A 97 -11.51 5.84 -10.86
C SER A 97 -10.75 6.30 -9.62
N ASP A 98 -11.27 6.06 -8.42
CA ASP A 98 -10.63 6.39 -7.16
C ASP A 98 -9.62 5.30 -6.79
N ILE A 99 -8.53 5.28 -7.55
CA ILE A 99 -7.37 4.43 -7.34
C ILE A 99 -6.25 5.31 -6.76
N GLY A 100 -5.40 4.73 -5.90
CA GLY A 100 -4.33 5.42 -5.17
C GLY A 100 -3.30 6.22 -5.99
N GLU A 101 -3.47 6.35 -7.30
CA GLU A 101 -2.66 7.21 -8.18
C GLU A 101 -3.02 8.70 -8.08
N THR A 102 -4.17 9.06 -7.49
CA THR A 102 -4.59 10.46 -7.34
C THR A 102 -5.28 10.73 -6.00
N GLY A 103 -5.28 12.00 -5.58
CA GLY A 103 -6.08 12.46 -4.44
C GLY A 103 -5.56 12.02 -3.06
N PRO A 104 -6.43 12.02 -2.04
CA PRO A 104 -6.07 11.78 -0.64
C PRO A 104 -5.38 10.45 -0.37
N LYS A 105 -5.86 9.38 -1.00
CA LYS A 105 -5.25 8.05 -0.88
C LYS A 105 -3.83 7.99 -1.42
N GLN A 106 -3.52 8.81 -2.44
CA GLN A 106 -2.15 8.94 -2.92
C GLN A 106 -1.24 9.57 -1.86
N GLU A 107 -1.73 10.48 -1.04
CA GLU A 107 -0.95 11.08 0.05
C GLU A 107 -0.60 10.04 1.12
N ILE A 108 -1.56 9.16 1.46
CA ILE A 108 -1.33 8.00 2.34
C ILE A 108 -0.24 7.10 1.75
N LEU A 109 -0.38 6.70 0.49
CA LEU A 109 0.62 5.86 -0.20
C LEU A 109 2.01 6.49 -0.22
N ARG A 110 2.10 7.79 -0.56
CA ARG A 110 3.37 8.51 -0.62
C ARG A 110 4.02 8.61 0.77
N ALA A 111 3.23 8.93 1.80
CA ALA A 111 3.71 8.99 3.17
C ALA A 111 4.26 7.63 3.62
N ARG A 112 3.52 6.54 3.40
CA ARG A 112 3.95 5.19 3.71
C ARG A 112 5.21 4.80 2.93
N ALA A 113 5.26 5.10 1.63
CA ALA A 113 6.41 4.81 0.78
C ALA A 113 7.69 5.54 1.25
N VAL A 114 7.58 6.75 1.80
CA VAL A 114 8.73 7.44 2.41
C VAL A 114 9.29 6.63 3.58
N ILE A 115 8.42 6.19 4.50
CA ILE A 115 8.84 5.40 5.67
C ILE A 115 9.46 4.09 5.21
N VAL A 116 8.77 3.36 4.33
CA VAL A 116 9.21 2.06 3.81
C VAL A 116 10.57 2.14 3.13
N ARG A 117 10.80 3.13 2.25
CA ARG A 117 12.11 3.27 1.58
C ARG A 117 13.26 3.52 2.56
N ARG A 118 12.99 4.22 3.68
CA ARG A 118 13.99 4.43 4.74
C ARG A 118 14.26 3.14 5.49
N ILE A 119 13.20 2.39 5.85
CA ILE A 119 13.32 1.08 6.49
C ILE A 119 14.10 0.12 5.59
N GLU A 120 13.75 0.02 4.31
CA GLU A 120 14.41 -0.86 3.35
C GLU A 120 15.90 -0.55 3.22
N SER A 121 16.27 0.73 3.17
CA SER A 121 17.69 1.13 3.18
C SER A 121 18.40 0.65 4.45
N ARG A 122 17.78 0.80 5.63
CA ARG A 122 18.38 0.37 6.90
C ARG A 122 18.47 -1.15 7.00
N MET A 123 17.46 -1.87 6.52
CA MET A 123 17.43 -3.32 6.42
C MET A 123 18.60 -3.83 5.56
N ILE A 124 18.75 -3.30 4.34
CA ILE A 124 19.84 -3.69 3.43
C ILE A 124 21.22 -3.35 4.01
N ASP A 125 21.38 -2.16 4.59
CA ASP A 125 22.65 -1.74 5.20
C ASP A 125 23.00 -2.56 6.45
N ALA A 126 22.01 -3.03 7.22
CA ALA A 126 22.21 -3.95 8.33
C ALA A 126 22.66 -5.33 7.84
N THR A 127 21.99 -5.90 6.83
CA THR A 127 22.38 -7.18 6.21
C THR A 127 23.81 -7.13 5.67
N ARG A 128 24.20 -6.03 5.00
CA ARG A 128 25.57 -5.86 4.46
C ARG A 128 26.65 -5.77 5.55
N ARG A 129 26.29 -5.31 6.75
CA ARG A 129 27.20 -5.20 7.90
C ARG A 129 27.16 -6.44 8.79
N GLU A 130 26.42 -7.48 8.39
CA GLU A 130 26.19 -8.70 9.17
C GLU A 130 25.53 -8.41 10.54
N ASP A 131 24.85 -7.27 10.65
CA ASP A 131 24.04 -6.90 11.81
C ASP A 131 22.64 -7.51 11.63
N TYR A 132 22.55 -8.83 11.82
CA TYR A 132 21.34 -9.61 11.56
C TYR A 132 20.20 -9.29 12.54
N GLU A 133 20.52 -8.84 13.75
CA GLU A 133 19.54 -8.36 14.71
C GLU A 133 18.81 -7.13 14.18
N ALA A 134 19.58 -6.11 13.75
CA ALA A 134 18.98 -4.92 13.15
C ALA A 134 18.23 -5.26 11.85
N ALA A 135 18.77 -6.15 11.01
CA ALA A 135 18.10 -6.57 9.78
C ALA A 135 16.75 -7.26 10.06
N ALA A 136 16.68 -8.13 11.07
CA ALA A 136 15.45 -8.77 11.51
C ALA A 136 14.43 -7.75 12.03
N HIS A 137 14.85 -6.82 12.89
CA HIS A 137 14.00 -5.72 13.39
C HIS A 137 13.37 -4.90 12.25
N TRP A 138 14.19 -4.47 11.29
CA TRP A 138 13.68 -3.71 10.14
C TRP A 138 12.76 -4.53 9.23
N SER A 139 13.03 -5.83 9.07
CA SER A 139 12.18 -6.74 8.31
C SER A 139 10.80 -6.89 8.96
N VAL A 140 10.73 -7.06 10.29
CA VAL A 140 9.48 -7.12 11.06
C VAL A 140 8.67 -5.83 10.87
N LEU A 141 9.29 -4.66 11.07
CA LEU A 141 8.62 -3.38 10.90
C LEU A 141 8.11 -3.18 9.48
N MET A 142 8.88 -3.56 8.46
CA MET A 142 8.47 -3.45 7.07
C MET A 142 7.29 -4.37 6.72
N MET A 143 7.26 -5.60 7.28
CA MET A 143 6.14 -6.53 7.10
C MET A 143 4.86 -5.98 7.71
N ARG A 144 4.93 -5.49 8.97
CA ARG A 144 3.79 -4.92 9.69
C ARG A 144 3.29 -3.63 9.07
N LEU A 145 4.19 -2.72 8.69
CA LEU A 145 3.81 -1.49 7.97
C LEU A 145 3.18 -1.80 6.60
N GLY A 146 3.56 -2.92 5.98
CA GLY A 146 2.93 -3.45 4.78
C GLY A 146 1.45 -3.81 4.97
N GLU A 147 0.99 -4.15 6.18
CA GLU A 147 -0.43 -4.44 6.43
C GLU A 147 -1.28 -3.16 6.55
N VAL A 148 -0.69 -2.04 6.95
CA VAL A 148 -1.41 -0.78 7.17
C VAL A 148 -2.03 -0.26 5.87
N GLY A 149 -3.36 -0.28 5.80
CA GLY A 149 -4.14 0.17 4.65
C GLY A 149 -4.02 -0.72 3.40
N LYS A 150 -3.49 -1.95 3.54
CA LYS A 150 -3.21 -2.88 2.44
C LYS A 150 -4.42 -3.17 1.57
N TYR A 151 -5.63 -3.15 2.13
CA TYR A 151 -6.87 -3.49 1.43
C TYR A 151 -7.73 -2.27 1.12
N SER A 152 -7.14 -1.07 1.14
CA SER A 152 -7.80 0.18 0.71
C SER A 152 -8.13 0.17 -0.77
N ASP A 153 -7.23 -0.33 -1.63
CA ASP A 153 -7.51 -0.64 -3.03
C ASP A 153 -6.46 -1.62 -3.60
N PHE A 154 -6.60 -2.01 -4.86
CA PHE A 154 -5.64 -2.94 -5.49
C PHE A 154 -4.23 -2.35 -5.60
N VAL A 155 -4.07 -1.04 -5.83
CA VAL A 155 -2.75 -0.41 -5.88
C VAL A 155 -2.05 -0.53 -4.52
N HIS A 156 -2.76 -0.24 -3.43
CA HIS A 156 -2.26 -0.43 -2.07
C HIS A 156 -1.88 -1.88 -1.83
N MET A 157 -2.70 -2.83 -2.25
CA MET A 157 -2.44 -4.26 -2.08
C MET A 157 -1.16 -4.68 -2.83
N GLY A 158 -0.99 -4.21 -4.07
CA GLY A 158 0.20 -4.47 -4.88
C GLY A 158 1.47 -3.92 -4.25
N GLU A 159 1.50 -2.64 -3.88
CA GLU A 159 2.66 -2.00 -3.24
C GLU A 159 3.01 -2.67 -1.90
N SER A 160 1.99 -2.91 -1.05
CA SER A 160 2.15 -3.58 0.24
C SER A 160 2.77 -4.97 0.08
N GLY A 161 2.29 -5.74 -0.89
CA GLY A 161 2.83 -7.07 -1.17
C GLY A 161 4.28 -7.03 -1.63
N LEU A 162 4.71 -6.01 -2.39
CA LEU A 162 6.13 -5.85 -2.75
C LEU A 162 7.00 -5.58 -1.53
N TYR A 163 6.54 -4.74 -0.60
CA TYR A 163 7.27 -4.45 0.64
C TYR A 163 7.44 -5.71 1.49
N GLN A 164 6.38 -6.48 1.65
CA GLN A 164 6.39 -7.74 2.39
C GLN A 164 7.30 -8.79 1.73
N ILE A 165 7.28 -8.90 0.40
CA ILE A 165 8.20 -9.78 -0.33
C ILE A 165 9.66 -9.38 -0.08
N SER A 166 9.97 -8.08 -0.13
CA SER A 166 11.34 -7.57 0.10
C SER A 166 11.82 -7.95 1.51
N ALA A 167 11.00 -7.67 2.53
CA ALA A 167 11.31 -8.00 3.92
C ALA A 167 11.43 -9.51 4.17
N MET A 168 10.53 -10.31 3.62
CA MET A 168 10.56 -11.77 3.79
C MET A 168 11.75 -12.45 3.10
N ARG A 169 12.26 -11.87 2.00
CA ARG A 169 13.49 -12.36 1.36
C ARG A 169 14.70 -12.11 2.25
N VAL A 170 14.81 -10.92 2.83
CA VAL A 170 15.86 -10.64 3.82
C VAL A 170 15.73 -11.58 5.02
N ALA A 171 14.51 -11.77 5.54
CA ALA A 171 14.26 -12.71 6.63
C ALA A 171 14.68 -14.15 6.29
N GLU A 172 14.40 -14.63 5.07
CA GLU A 172 14.86 -15.94 4.57
C GLU A 172 16.39 -16.03 4.55
N ASP A 173 17.07 -15.00 4.03
CA ASP A 173 18.52 -14.96 3.89
C ASP A 173 19.25 -14.93 5.25
N ILE A 174 18.70 -14.21 6.24
CA ILE A 174 19.34 -14.06 7.56
C ILE A 174 18.92 -15.12 8.57
N ALA A 175 17.84 -15.87 8.32
CA ALA A 175 17.26 -16.85 9.27
C ALA A 175 18.28 -17.79 9.94
N PRO A 176 19.28 -18.35 9.24
CA PRO A 176 20.28 -19.25 9.86
C PRO A 176 21.14 -18.57 10.94
N HIS A 177 21.25 -17.24 10.90
CA HIS A 177 22.11 -16.45 11.79
C HIS A 177 21.36 -15.86 12.98
N LEU A 178 20.04 -16.01 13.03
CA LEU A 178 19.21 -15.42 14.07
C LEU A 178 19.17 -16.26 15.33
N SER A 179 19.08 -15.59 16.47
CA SER A 179 18.67 -16.20 17.74
C SER A 179 17.23 -16.71 17.67
N GLU A 180 16.86 -17.57 18.62
CA GLU A 180 15.49 -18.11 18.70
C GLU A 180 14.44 -17.01 18.89
N SER A 181 14.70 -16.01 19.74
CA SER A 181 13.78 -14.89 19.94
C SER A 181 13.54 -14.10 18.65
N GLN A 182 14.60 -13.77 17.91
CA GLN A 182 14.50 -13.05 16.64
C GLN A 182 13.77 -13.86 15.56
N ARG A 183 13.95 -15.19 15.53
CA ARG A 183 13.19 -16.05 14.62
C ARG A 183 11.70 -16.07 14.99
N THR A 184 11.37 -16.10 16.28
CA THR A 184 9.99 -16.02 16.77
C THR A 184 9.35 -14.71 16.36
N ASP A 185 10.02 -13.57 16.54
CA ASP A 185 9.49 -12.26 16.15
C ASP A 185 9.20 -12.17 14.63
N LEU A 186 10.11 -12.69 13.80
CA LEU A 186 9.91 -12.78 12.36
C LEU A 186 8.79 -13.74 11.99
N TRP A 187 8.72 -14.89 12.67
CA TRP A 187 7.66 -15.86 12.45
C TRP A 187 6.28 -15.25 12.74
N GLU A 188 6.13 -14.57 13.87
CA GLU A 188 4.90 -13.86 14.24
C GLU A 188 4.53 -12.84 13.17
N ALA A 189 5.48 -11.99 12.72
CA ALA A 189 5.22 -11.02 11.67
C ALA A 189 4.81 -11.67 10.32
N VAL A 190 5.37 -12.84 9.99
CA VAL A 190 4.97 -13.63 8.82
C VAL A 190 3.56 -14.19 9.00
N GLN A 191 3.20 -14.66 10.20
CA GLN A 191 1.85 -15.14 10.49
C GLN A 191 0.83 -13.99 10.46
N ASP A 192 1.16 -12.81 10.97
CA ASP A 192 0.30 -11.61 10.88
C ASP A 192 0.03 -11.24 9.42
N SER A 193 1.02 -11.46 8.54
CA SER A 193 0.89 -11.23 7.10
C SER A 193 0.07 -12.33 6.39
N LYS A 194 -0.21 -13.46 7.06
CA LYS A 194 -1.05 -14.54 6.52
C LYS A 194 -2.53 -14.19 6.67
N GLY A 195 -3.00 -13.47 5.68
CA GLY A 195 -4.37 -13.55 5.26
C GLY A 195 -5.32 -12.68 6.08
N SER A 196 -5.88 -11.72 5.38
CA SER A 196 -7.29 -11.42 5.54
C SER A 196 -7.99 -11.78 4.24
N GLN A 197 -8.24 -13.08 4.02
CA GLN A 197 -9.12 -13.52 2.92
C GLN A 197 -10.45 -12.76 2.98
N ASP A 198 -10.90 -12.43 4.19
CA ASP A 198 -12.08 -11.61 4.41
C ASP A 198 -11.91 -10.14 3.99
N SER A 199 -10.76 -9.49 4.26
CA SER A 199 -10.54 -8.11 3.77
C SER A 199 -10.32 -8.07 2.27
N LEU A 200 -9.65 -9.07 1.68
CA LEU A 200 -9.55 -9.23 0.23
C LEU A 200 -10.95 -9.43 -0.39
N ARG A 201 -11.77 -10.31 0.19
CA ARG A 201 -13.15 -10.53 -0.24
C ARG A 201 -13.98 -9.26 -0.10
N ARG A 202 -13.83 -8.52 0.99
CA ARG A 202 -14.48 -7.22 1.22
C ARG A 202 -14.10 -6.21 0.15
N LEU A 203 -12.81 -6.02 -0.13
CA LEU A 203 -12.34 -5.14 -1.20
C LEU A 203 -12.89 -5.58 -2.56
N TRP A 204 -12.87 -6.87 -2.83
CA TRP A 204 -13.40 -7.44 -4.07
C TRP A 204 -14.88 -7.15 -4.25
N SER A 205 -15.72 -7.50 -3.26
CA SER A 205 -17.16 -7.26 -3.29
C SER A 205 -17.50 -5.77 -3.36
N HIS A 206 -16.71 -4.92 -2.72
CA HIS A 206 -16.87 -3.46 -2.82
C HIS A 206 -16.64 -2.97 -4.26
N MET A 207 -15.56 -3.43 -4.90
CA MET A 207 -15.25 -3.07 -6.29
C MET A 207 -16.29 -3.59 -7.29
N GLU A 208 -16.85 -4.78 -7.05
CA GLU A 208 -17.97 -5.30 -7.83
C GLU A 208 -19.22 -4.42 -7.71
N LEU A 209 -19.52 -3.96 -6.50
CA LEU A 209 -20.67 -3.11 -6.23
C LEU A 209 -20.52 -1.72 -6.87
N LEU A 210 -19.35 -1.09 -6.73
CA LEU A 210 -19.03 0.16 -7.42
C LEU A 210 -19.17 0.01 -8.93
N GLY A 211 -18.68 -1.10 -9.45
CA GLY A 211 -18.82 -1.37 -10.86
C GLY A 211 -20.27 -1.53 -11.31
N ALA A 212 -21.07 -2.32 -10.59
CA ALA A 212 -22.50 -2.45 -10.89
C ALA A 212 -23.22 -1.08 -10.83
N HIS A 213 -22.81 -0.20 -9.91
CA HIS A 213 -23.35 1.15 -9.81
C HIS A 213 -23.00 2.00 -11.04
N GLU A 214 -21.73 2.09 -11.43
CA GLU A 214 -21.30 2.87 -12.59
C GLU A 214 -21.94 2.36 -13.90
N LEU A 215 -22.11 1.04 -14.03
CA LEU A 215 -22.82 0.44 -15.18
C LEU A 215 -24.29 0.83 -15.20
N ARG A 216 -24.94 0.85 -14.03
CA ARG A 216 -26.33 1.29 -13.91
C ARG A 216 -26.49 2.75 -14.31
N GLU A 217 -25.59 3.61 -13.87
CA GLU A 217 -25.61 5.04 -14.22
C GLU A 217 -25.41 5.26 -15.71
N ARG A 218 -24.55 4.47 -16.36
CA ARG A 218 -24.25 4.58 -17.79
C ARG A 218 -25.34 3.98 -18.69
N ASP A 219 -25.76 2.75 -18.41
CA ASP A 219 -26.53 1.92 -19.33
C ASP A 219 -27.96 1.63 -18.85
N GLY A 220 -28.35 2.12 -17.66
CA GLY A 220 -29.65 1.85 -17.06
C GLY A 220 -29.74 0.43 -16.50
N ASP A 221 -30.47 -0.47 -17.16
CA ASP A 221 -30.50 -1.89 -16.74
C ASP A 221 -29.24 -2.61 -17.23
N TRP A 222 -28.33 -2.89 -16.29
CA TRP A 222 -27.06 -3.58 -16.56
C TRP A 222 -27.19 -5.11 -16.64
N ARG A 223 -28.32 -5.68 -16.22
CA ARG A 223 -28.52 -7.15 -16.19
C ARG A 223 -28.36 -7.80 -17.55
N PRO A 224 -28.83 -7.22 -18.68
CA PRO A 224 -28.61 -7.76 -20.02
C PRO A 224 -27.14 -7.77 -20.42
N VAL A 225 -26.37 -6.73 -20.08
CA VAL A 225 -24.91 -6.65 -20.35
C VAL A 225 -24.19 -7.79 -19.64
N ILE A 226 -24.59 -8.06 -18.39
CA ILE A 226 -24.01 -9.13 -17.56
C ILE A 226 -24.42 -10.52 -18.05
N ALA A 227 -25.67 -10.70 -18.47
CA ALA A 227 -26.12 -11.94 -19.09
C ALA A 227 -25.40 -12.22 -20.43
N GLN A 228 -25.14 -11.19 -21.23
CA GLN A 228 -24.43 -11.28 -22.50
C GLN A 228 -22.93 -11.57 -22.32
N ALA A 229 -22.31 -11.01 -21.27
CA ALA A 229 -20.94 -11.32 -20.88
C ALA A 229 -20.79 -12.78 -20.41
N LYS A 230 -21.75 -13.30 -19.64
CA LYS A 230 -21.75 -14.71 -19.17
C LYS A 230 -21.92 -15.74 -20.30
N THR A 231 -22.60 -15.36 -21.38
CA THR A 231 -22.92 -16.26 -22.51
C THR A 231 -21.84 -16.29 -23.59
N ARG A 232 -21.02 -15.24 -23.73
CA ARG A 232 -19.90 -15.17 -24.70
C ARG A 232 -18.64 -15.92 -24.26
N ALA A 233 -18.61 -16.50 -23.07
CA ALA A 233 -17.36 -16.93 -22.44
C ALA A 233 -17.24 -18.46 -22.38
N HIS A 234 -16.12 -18.98 -22.88
CA HIS A 234 -15.70 -20.39 -22.71
C HIS A 234 -15.81 -20.82 -21.24
N LYS A 235 -16.04 -22.11 -20.97
CA LYS A 235 -16.17 -22.69 -19.62
C LYS A 235 -15.13 -22.19 -18.61
N ASP A 236 -13.90 -21.87 -19.07
CA ASP A 236 -12.80 -21.37 -18.23
C ASP A 236 -12.91 -19.89 -17.77
N VAL A 237 -13.88 -19.14 -18.28
CA VAL A 237 -14.11 -17.72 -17.92
C VAL A 237 -15.11 -17.59 -16.76
N THR A 238 -15.90 -18.64 -16.50
CA THR A 238 -16.90 -18.63 -15.42
C THR A 238 -16.28 -18.64 -14.01
N THR A 239 -14.98 -18.92 -13.90
CA THR A 239 -14.26 -19.07 -12.63
C THR A 239 -13.39 -17.87 -12.24
N SER A 240 -13.27 -16.83 -13.08
CA SER A 240 -12.43 -15.66 -12.80
C SER A 240 -13.16 -14.36 -13.07
N ILE A 241 -13.64 -13.74 -11.98
CA ILE A 241 -14.35 -12.46 -12.00
C ILE A 241 -13.46 -11.30 -12.50
N SER A 242 -12.13 -11.42 -12.43
CA SER A 242 -11.20 -10.46 -13.04
C SER A 242 -11.36 -10.31 -14.56
N LYS A 243 -11.83 -11.35 -15.26
CA LYS A 243 -12.22 -11.26 -16.69
C LYS A 243 -13.66 -10.81 -16.90
N TRP A 244 -14.52 -10.89 -15.89
CA TRP A 244 -15.86 -10.31 -15.92
C TRP A 244 -15.79 -8.77 -15.81
N ALA A 245 -14.86 -8.27 -14.98
CA ALA A 245 -14.48 -6.87 -14.94
C ALA A 245 -13.97 -6.37 -16.32
N TYR A 246 -13.30 -7.22 -17.10
CA TYR A 246 -12.85 -6.89 -18.45
C TYR A 246 -14.03 -6.69 -19.44
N ILE A 247 -15.04 -7.57 -19.44
CA ILE A 247 -16.11 -7.53 -20.44
C ILE A 247 -17.19 -6.49 -20.10
N ALA A 248 -17.51 -6.30 -18.82
CA ALA A 248 -18.58 -5.38 -18.44
C ALA A 248 -18.13 -3.90 -18.44
N PHE A 249 -16.86 -3.61 -18.12
CA PHE A 249 -16.40 -2.24 -17.83
C PHE A 249 -15.63 -1.56 -18.96
N VAL A 250 -15.07 -2.31 -19.91
CA VAL A 250 -14.05 -1.79 -20.84
C VAL A 250 -14.54 -1.77 -22.28
N PRO A 251 -15.24 -0.70 -22.70
CA PRO A 251 -14.94 -0.19 -24.03
C PRO A 251 -14.08 1.07 -24.00
N HIS A 252 -14.20 1.92 -22.97
CA HIS A 252 -13.69 3.31 -23.08
C HIS A 252 -12.97 3.89 -21.85
N LYS A 253 -12.87 3.20 -20.71
CA LYS A 253 -12.03 3.65 -19.58
C LYS A 253 -10.99 2.59 -19.18
N LYS A 254 -9.74 2.92 -19.53
CA LYS A 254 -8.43 2.56 -18.93
C LYS A 254 -8.07 1.08 -18.79
N MET A 255 -7.10 0.70 -19.62
CA MET A 255 -6.19 -0.45 -19.48
C MET A 255 -5.55 -0.57 -18.07
N ASP A 256 -5.55 0.52 -17.30
CA ASP A 256 -4.88 0.68 -16.02
C ASP A 256 -5.49 -0.16 -14.89
N LEU A 257 -6.82 -0.18 -14.69
CA LEU A 257 -7.43 -0.91 -13.55
C LEU A 257 -7.23 -2.43 -13.68
N TYR A 258 -7.44 -2.97 -14.89
CA TYR A 258 -7.17 -4.39 -15.16
C TYR A 258 -5.70 -4.75 -14.92
N THR A 259 -4.80 -3.88 -15.39
CA THR A 259 -3.36 -4.05 -15.19
C THR A 259 -3.02 -4.03 -13.71
N GLN A 260 -3.56 -3.07 -12.95
CA GLN A 260 -3.36 -2.95 -11.51
C GLN A 260 -3.91 -4.17 -10.75
N VAL A 261 -5.13 -4.61 -11.04
CA VAL A 261 -5.72 -5.81 -10.42
C VAL A 261 -4.84 -7.03 -10.69
N ASN A 262 -4.46 -7.27 -11.95
CA ASN A 262 -3.62 -8.41 -12.30
C ASN A 262 -2.24 -8.36 -11.65
N LEU A 263 -1.58 -7.20 -11.69
CA LEU A 263 -0.27 -7.03 -11.03
C LEU A 263 -0.39 -7.29 -9.54
N SER A 264 -1.46 -6.83 -8.91
CA SER A 264 -1.67 -6.99 -7.47
C SER A 264 -1.98 -8.45 -7.10
N LEU A 265 -2.74 -9.17 -7.92
CA LEU A 265 -2.99 -10.60 -7.75
C LEU A 265 -1.71 -11.43 -7.96
N ILE A 266 -0.89 -11.07 -8.96
CA ILE A 266 0.43 -11.69 -9.17
C ILE A 266 1.34 -11.43 -7.97
N THR A 267 1.37 -10.19 -7.47
CA THR A 267 2.16 -9.85 -6.27
C THR A 267 1.64 -10.58 -5.04
N TYR A 268 0.33 -10.70 -4.87
CA TYR A 268 -0.27 -11.48 -3.79
C TYR A 268 0.15 -12.95 -3.85
N ASP A 269 0.07 -13.59 -5.02
CA ASP A 269 0.52 -14.98 -5.21
C ASP A 269 2.02 -15.17 -4.92
N ARG A 270 2.84 -14.21 -5.37
CA ARG A 270 4.28 -14.16 -5.03
C ARG A 270 4.51 -14.00 -3.53
N CYS A 271 3.71 -13.17 -2.86
CA CYS A 271 3.76 -12.98 -1.41
C CYS A 271 3.41 -14.29 -0.70
N GLN A 272 2.33 -14.97 -1.09
CA GLN A 272 1.97 -16.29 -0.55
C GLN A 272 3.07 -17.35 -0.76
N THR A 273 3.72 -17.34 -1.93
CA THR A 273 4.86 -18.21 -2.21
C THR A 273 6.05 -17.88 -1.31
N GLN A 274 6.33 -16.58 -1.12
CA GLN A 274 7.44 -16.12 -0.29
C GLN A 274 7.20 -16.44 1.19
N ILE A 275 5.97 -16.28 1.69
CA ILE A 275 5.58 -16.72 3.04
C ILE A 275 5.99 -18.18 3.24
N LYS A 276 5.57 -19.10 2.37
CA LYS A 276 5.91 -20.54 2.49
C LYS A 276 7.42 -20.80 2.52
N LYS A 277 8.21 -20.02 1.80
CA LYS A 277 9.68 -20.14 1.81
C LYS A 277 10.27 -19.66 3.12
N SER A 278 9.90 -18.46 3.56
CA SER A 278 10.34 -17.89 4.82
C SER A 278 9.93 -18.77 6.00
N GLU A 279 8.72 -19.34 5.98
CA GLU A 279 8.29 -20.32 6.97
C GLU A 279 9.18 -21.56 7.01
N LYS A 280 9.49 -22.13 5.85
CA LYS A 280 10.38 -23.28 5.76
C LYS A 280 11.78 -22.95 6.28
N ALA A 281 12.30 -21.76 5.99
CA ALA A 281 13.60 -21.30 6.48
C ALA A 281 13.61 -21.13 8.01
N LEU A 282 12.56 -20.53 8.57
CA LEU A 282 12.44 -20.32 10.01
C LEU A 282 12.23 -21.62 10.79
N LEU A 283 11.43 -22.55 10.24
CA LEU A 283 11.12 -23.86 10.88
C LEU A 283 12.22 -24.92 10.65
N GLY A 284 12.82 -24.99 9.47
CA GLY A 284 13.80 -26.02 9.12
C GLY A 284 15.05 -26.02 10.00
N GLU A 285 15.37 -24.87 10.59
CA GLU A 285 16.45 -24.72 11.56
C GLU A 285 16.04 -25.17 12.98
N GLN A 286 14.78 -24.97 13.40
CA GLN A 286 14.27 -25.52 14.67
C GLN A 286 14.22 -27.06 14.62
N GLU A 287 13.82 -27.59 13.45
CA GLU A 287 13.97 -28.97 12.96
C GLU A 287 15.31 -29.61 13.37
N ASN A 288 16.37 -28.97 12.89
CA ASN A 288 17.75 -29.43 13.03
C ASN A 288 18.28 -29.31 14.47
N VAL A 289 17.94 -28.24 15.20
CA VAL A 289 18.37 -28.07 16.60
C VAL A 289 17.74 -29.13 17.50
N ALA A 290 16.45 -29.42 17.34
CA ALA A 290 15.78 -30.48 18.09
C ALA A 290 16.37 -31.88 17.80
N HIS A 291 16.72 -32.14 16.53
CA HIS A 291 17.32 -33.41 16.13
C HIS A 291 18.77 -33.59 16.60
N VAL A 292 19.56 -32.51 16.69
CA VAL A 292 20.94 -32.53 17.23
C VAL A 292 20.95 -32.72 18.74
N VAL A 293 20.02 -32.10 19.47
CA VAL A 293 19.86 -32.26 20.93
C VAL A 293 19.33 -33.67 21.26
N ALA A 294 18.37 -34.19 20.49
CA ALA A 294 17.85 -35.55 20.69
C ALA A 294 18.87 -36.66 20.36
N GLN A 295 19.88 -36.38 19.54
CA GLN A 295 20.96 -37.32 19.21
C GLN A 295 22.15 -37.27 20.19
N GLY A 296 22.07 -36.52 21.29
CA GLY A 296 23.01 -36.62 22.40
C GLY A 296 24.45 -36.22 22.09
N LYS A 297 24.70 -35.40 21.06
CA LYS A 297 26.02 -34.79 20.88
C LYS A 297 26.10 -33.52 21.72
N PRO A 298 27.05 -33.41 22.68
CA PRO A 298 27.22 -32.18 23.43
C PRO A 298 27.64 -31.06 22.46
N LEU A 299 26.99 -29.90 22.60
CA LEU A 299 27.43 -28.65 21.99
C LEU A 299 28.80 -28.32 22.61
N ASN A 300 29.87 -28.59 21.88
CA ASN A 300 31.21 -28.19 22.30
C ASN A 300 31.27 -26.66 22.29
N SER A 301 31.58 -26.10 23.46
CA SER A 301 32.00 -24.73 23.73
C SER A 301 33.21 -24.31 22.92
#